data_AF-Q2B6L3-F1
#
_entry.id   AF-Q2B6L3-F1
#
_cell.length_a   1.000
_cell.length_b   1.000
_cell.length_c   1.000
_cell.angle_alpha   90.00
_cell.angle_beta   90.00
_cell.angle_gamma   90.00
#
_symmetry.space_group_name_H-M   'P 1'
#
loop_
_entity.id
_entity.type
_entity.pdbx_description
1 polymer ?
#
loop_
_entity_poly.entity_id
_entity_poly.type
_entity_poly.pdbx_seq_one_letter_code
_entity_poly.pdbx_strand_id
1 'polypeptide(L)'
;MAQKKPAGAESLSPNYIYRQKGLLMYSTKNKAWIQVNLTGSGVKMKNQRIFPGIILIGFGAYFLMQRSNVQLFQDFYSWPTLLLIVGIAFLFQGYGARDYEAILPGVILAGFGLHFHIVSRLEVWPDHIGTFILIIALGFLLRAQKTGAGFVQGLLFLSISILLLFNDKAENILGPLGPGLSSILRFWPAALVLVGLYLLLSKKK
;
A
#
# COMPACT_ATOMS: atom_id res chain seq x y z
N MET A 1 -3.06 -61.42 25.41
CA MET A 1 -3.94 -60.30 25.83
C MET A 1 -4.84 -59.95 24.65
N ALA A 2 -6.11 -60.35 24.71
CA ALA A 2 -7.08 -60.13 23.63
C ALA A 2 -7.75 -58.77 23.80
N GLN A 3 -7.69 -57.92 22.76
CA GLN A 3 -8.33 -56.61 22.76
C GLN A 3 -9.77 -56.74 22.24
N LYS A 4 -10.72 -56.31 23.06
CA LYS A 4 -12.17 -56.45 22.86
C LYS A 4 -12.63 -55.59 21.67
N LYS A 5 -13.15 -56.24 20.62
CA LYS A 5 -13.80 -55.60 19.46
C LYS A 5 -15.10 -54.92 19.93
N PRO A 6 -15.38 -53.64 19.60
CA PRO A 6 -16.67 -53.04 19.93
C PRO A 6 -17.79 -53.77 19.17
N ALA A 7 -18.85 -54.12 19.90
CA ALA A 7 -20.02 -54.79 19.36
C ALA A 7 -20.81 -53.83 18.46
N GLY A 8 -21.19 -54.30 17.27
CA GLY A 8 -22.06 -53.57 16.33
C GLY A 8 -21.47 -53.22 14.95
N ALA A 9 -20.28 -53.71 14.60
CA ALA A 9 -19.73 -53.53 13.25
C ALA A 9 -20.14 -54.69 12.34
N GLU A 10 -21.26 -54.53 11.63
CA GLU A 10 -21.67 -55.39 10.52
C GLU A 10 -20.61 -55.32 9.40
N SER A 11 -20.17 -56.47 8.89
CA SER A 11 -19.08 -56.54 7.92
C SER A 11 -19.56 -56.09 6.54
N LEU A 12 -19.29 -54.83 6.19
CA LEU A 12 -19.52 -54.32 4.83
C LEU A 12 -18.26 -53.64 4.30
N SER A 13 -17.61 -54.32 3.33
CA SER A 13 -16.75 -53.86 2.23
C SER A 13 -15.63 -52.80 2.48
N PRO A 14 -14.46 -52.86 1.81
CA PRO A 14 -13.22 -52.20 2.25
C PRO A 14 -13.16 -50.66 2.18
N ASN A 15 -14.24 -49.99 1.80
CA ASN A 15 -14.23 -48.55 1.55
C ASN A 15 -15.35 -47.85 2.31
N TYR A 16 -15.09 -47.44 3.56
CA TYR A 16 -15.88 -46.40 4.21
C TYR A 16 -15.05 -45.33 4.90
N ILE A 17 -15.40 -44.11 4.52
CA ILE A 17 -15.14 -42.82 5.14
C ILE A 17 -15.92 -42.75 6.47
N TYR A 18 -15.26 -42.53 7.59
CA TYR A 18 -15.94 -42.27 8.86
C TYR A 18 -16.32 -40.80 8.97
N ARG A 19 -17.60 -40.53 9.27
CA ARG A 19 -18.11 -39.21 9.63
C ARG A 19 -18.39 -39.18 11.13
N GLN A 20 -17.42 -38.76 11.92
CA GLN A 20 -17.69 -38.22 13.26
C GLN A 20 -17.19 -36.77 13.30
N LYS A 21 -18.09 -35.84 13.67
CA LYS A 21 -17.79 -34.42 13.94
C LYS A 21 -16.97 -33.71 12.86
N GLY A 22 -17.40 -33.78 11.59
CA GLY A 22 -16.91 -32.88 10.54
C GLY A 22 -15.45 -33.04 10.09
N LEU A 23 -14.74 -34.09 10.53
CA LEU A 23 -13.38 -34.40 10.08
C LEU A 23 -13.36 -35.66 9.24
N LEU A 24 -12.93 -35.53 7.99
CA LEU A 24 -12.58 -36.67 7.14
C LEU A 24 -11.12 -37.04 7.41
N MET A 25 -10.89 -38.10 8.19
CA MET A 25 -9.55 -38.67 8.34
C MET A 25 -9.30 -39.71 7.26
N TYR A 26 -8.35 -39.43 6.37
CA TYR A 26 -7.80 -40.42 5.46
C TYR A 26 -6.52 -40.99 6.09
N SER A 27 -6.38 -42.33 6.09
CA SER A 27 -5.18 -43.01 6.55
C SER A 27 -4.37 -43.42 5.31
N THR A 28 -3.25 -42.75 5.07
CA THR A 28 -2.22 -43.30 4.16
C THR A 28 -1.30 -44.19 4.98
N LYS A 29 -0.76 -45.24 4.37
CA LYS A 29 0.16 -46.19 5.02
C LYS A 29 1.45 -45.58 5.58
N ASN A 30 1.68 -44.27 5.48
CA ASN A 30 2.83 -43.59 6.08
C ASN A 30 2.38 -42.50 7.04
N LYS A 31 2.85 -42.58 8.28
CA LYS A 31 2.38 -41.83 9.47
C LYS A 31 2.66 -40.33 9.37
N ALA A 32 1.76 -39.58 8.73
CA ALA A 32 1.61 -38.14 8.96
C ALA A 32 0.13 -37.78 8.89
N TRP A 33 -0.45 -37.39 10.03
CA TRP A 33 -1.81 -36.87 10.08
C TRP A 33 -1.80 -35.44 9.52
N ILE A 34 -2.20 -35.26 8.27
CA ILE A 34 -2.40 -33.94 7.69
C ILE A 34 -3.82 -33.49 8.06
N GLN A 35 -3.91 -32.41 8.83
CA GLN A 35 -5.17 -31.76 9.18
C GLN A 35 -5.65 -30.94 7.96
N VAL A 36 -6.57 -31.49 7.17
CA VAL A 36 -7.22 -30.75 6.07
C VAL A 36 -8.54 -30.17 6.60
N ASN A 37 -8.56 -28.86 6.84
CA ASN A 37 -9.79 -28.12 7.16
C ASN A 37 -10.62 -27.95 5.87
N LEU A 38 -11.66 -28.77 5.68
CA LEU A 38 -12.55 -28.71 4.51
C LEU A 38 -13.79 -27.82 4.72
N THR A 39 -13.84 -27.03 5.78
CA THR A 39 -14.93 -26.10 6.06
C THR A 39 -14.42 -24.67 5.99
N GLY A 40 -14.44 -24.07 4.81
CA GLY A 40 -14.14 -22.65 4.68
C GLY A 40 -13.78 -22.10 3.30
N SER A 41 -13.90 -22.85 2.21
CA SER A 41 -13.77 -22.27 0.86
C SER A 41 -15.11 -21.69 0.37
N GLY A 42 -15.68 -20.79 1.16
CA GLY A 42 -16.52 -19.72 0.58
C GLY A 42 -15.59 -18.78 -0.17
N VAL A 43 -15.15 -19.17 -1.37
CA VAL A 43 -14.26 -18.34 -2.19
C VAL A 43 -15.00 -17.05 -2.50
N LYS A 44 -14.70 -15.99 -1.75
CA LYS A 44 -15.28 -14.66 -1.92
C LYS A 44 -14.68 -14.01 -3.17
N MET A 45 -15.00 -14.52 -4.36
CA MET A 45 -14.62 -13.94 -5.65
C MET A 45 -15.50 -12.74 -6.02
N LYS A 46 -15.66 -11.77 -5.12
CA LYS A 46 -16.54 -10.60 -5.37
C LYS A 46 -15.79 -9.30 -5.64
N ASN A 47 -14.47 -9.28 -5.45
CA ASN A 47 -13.74 -8.04 -5.25
C ASN A 47 -12.86 -7.59 -6.43
N GLN A 48 -12.46 -8.53 -7.29
CA GLN A 48 -11.53 -8.25 -8.40
C GLN A 48 -12.18 -7.50 -9.58
N ARG A 49 -13.52 -7.42 -9.63
CA ARG A 49 -14.24 -6.78 -10.75
C ARG A 49 -14.43 -5.27 -10.60
N ILE A 50 -14.21 -4.73 -9.40
CA ILE A 50 -14.45 -3.32 -9.11
C ILE A 50 -13.39 -2.43 -9.76
N PHE A 51 -12.12 -2.84 -9.69
CA PHE A 51 -11.00 -2.06 -10.21
C PHE A 51 -11.06 -1.83 -11.73
N PRO A 52 -11.24 -2.86 -12.59
CA PRO A 52 -11.38 -2.65 -14.03
C PRO A 52 -12.61 -1.79 -14.36
N GLY A 53 -13.71 -1.93 -13.62
CA GLY A 53 -14.91 -1.12 -13.82
C GLY A 53 -14.67 0.36 -13.57
N ILE A 54 -14.00 0.72 -12.47
CA ILE A 54 -13.69 2.13 -12.16
C ILE A 54 -12.73 2.72 -13.19
N ILE A 55 -11.72 1.96 -13.63
CA ILE A 55 -10.81 2.39 -14.69
C ILE A 55 -11.60 2.65 -15.98
N LEU A 56 -12.46 1.71 -16.41
CA LEU A 56 -13.21 1.86 -17.65
C LEU A 56 -14.12 3.10 -17.61
N ILE A 57 -14.78 3.34 -16.47
CA ILE A 57 -15.61 4.52 -16.25
C ILE A 57 -14.76 5.79 -16.29
N GLY A 58 -13.64 5.83 -15.58
CA GLY A 58 -12.77 7.01 -15.51
C GLY A 58 -12.15 7.38 -16.86
N PHE A 59 -11.56 6.41 -17.56
CA PHE A 59 -11.00 6.61 -18.89
C PHE A 59 -12.09 6.92 -19.92
N GLY A 60 -13.23 6.23 -19.87
CA GLY A 60 -14.37 6.49 -20.75
C GLY A 60 -14.91 7.91 -20.60
N ALA A 61 -15.09 8.38 -19.36
CA ALA A 61 -15.50 9.75 -19.08
C ALA A 61 -14.45 10.77 -19.54
N TYR A 62 -13.16 10.50 -19.29
CA TYR A 62 -12.05 11.33 -19.73
C TYR A 62 -12.06 11.52 -21.27
N PHE A 63 -12.12 10.42 -22.03
CA PHE A 63 -12.10 10.49 -23.49
C PHE A 63 -13.37 11.11 -24.06
N LEU A 64 -14.53 10.87 -23.42
CA LEU A 64 -15.78 11.52 -23.82
C LEU A 64 -15.70 13.04 -23.65
N MET A 65 -15.18 13.52 -22.52
CA MET A 65 -14.97 14.94 -22.27
C MET A 65 -13.92 15.52 -23.24
N GLN A 66 -12.81 14.82 -23.45
CA GLN A 66 -11.78 15.25 -24.39
C GLN A 66 -12.34 15.41 -25.81
N ARG A 67 -13.21 14.48 -26.25
CA ARG A 67 -13.81 14.52 -27.59
C ARG A 67 -14.90 15.61 -27.72
N SER A 68 -15.65 15.88 -26.66
CA SER A 68 -16.63 16.98 -26.66
C SER A 68 -15.97 18.36 -26.57
N ASN A 69 -14.65 18.40 -26.37
CA ASN A 69 -13.82 19.61 -26.43
C ASN A 69 -14.34 20.74 -25.52
N VAL A 70 -14.76 20.38 -24.30
CA VAL A 70 -15.32 21.33 -23.34
C VAL A 70 -14.22 22.27 -22.88
N GLN A 71 -14.33 23.56 -23.21
CA GLN A 71 -13.30 24.57 -22.92
C GLN A 71 -12.94 24.67 -21.43
N LEU A 72 -13.89 24.41 -20.52
CA LEU A 72 -13.66 24.43 -19.06
C LEU A 72 -12.65 23.37 -18.57
N PHE A 73 -12.43 22.29 -19.32
CA PHE A 73 -11.62 21.15 -18.88
C PHE A 73 -10.34 20.95 -19.69
N GLN A 74 -9.96 21.91 -20.55
CA GLN A 74 -8.79 21.79 -21.43
C GLN A 74 -7.51 21.42 -20.67
N ASP A 75 -7.27 22.09 -19.55
CA ASP A 75 -6.07 21.86 -18.77
C ASP A 75 -6.03 20.47 -18.08
N PHE A 76 -7.18 19.80 -17.99
CA PHE A 76 -7.31 18.45 -17.44
C PHE A 76 -7.14 17.36 -18.50
N TYR A 77 -7.02 17.69 -19.80
CA TYR A 77 -6.76 16.70 -20.85
C TYR A 77 -5.28 16.36 -20.98
N SER A 78 -4.69 15.95 -19.86
CA SER A 78 -3.26 15.69 -19.72
C SER A 78 -3.00 14.38 -18.98
N TRP A 79 -1.79 13.85 -19.12
CA TRP A 79 -1.37 12.59 -18.49
C TRP A 79 -1.50 12.55 -16.96
N PRO A 80 -1.38 13.66 -16.18
CA PRO A 80 -1.59 13.59 -14.73
C PRO A 80 -3.05 13.29 -14.36
N THR A 81 -4.02 13.64 -15.22
CA THR A 81 -5.42 13.22 -15.03
C THR A 81 -5.56 11.71 -15.15
N LEU A 82 -4.81 11.07 -16.06
CA LEU A 82 -4.81 9.61 -16.19
C LEU A 82 -4.21 8.95 -14.94
N LEU A 83 -3.11 9.51 -14.40
CA LEU A 83 -2.57 9.07 -13.10
C LEU A 83 -3.59 9.23 -11.98
N LEU A 84 -4.30 10.36 -11.94
CA LEU A 84 -5.33 10.63 -10.95
C LEU A 84 -6.47 9.60 -11.04
N ILE A 85 -6.95 9.27 -12.24
CA ILE A 85 -7.98 8.25 -12.47
C ILE A 85 -7.53 6.88 -11.95
N VAL A 86 -6.32 6.44 -12.32
CA VAL A 86 -5.79 5.14 -11.88
C VAL A 86 -5.55 5.13 -10.37
N GLY A 87 -5.01 6.22 -9.82
CA GLY A 87 -4.80 6.37 -8.37
C GLY A 87 -6.11 6.31 -7.59
N ILE A 88 -7.15 7.02 -8.04
CA ILE A 88 -8.49 6.96 -7.46
C ILE A 88 -9.06 5.54 -7.54
N ALA A 89 -8.88 4.83 -8.66
CA ALA A 89 -9.31 3.44 -8.79
C ALA A 89 -8.64 2.52 -7.75
N PHE A 90 -7.33 2.67 -7.54
CA PHE A 90 -6.60 1.95 -6.49
C PHE A 90 -7.06 2.34 -5.09
N LEU A 91 -7.37 3.61 -4.81
CA LEU A 91 -7.90 4.04 -3.51
C LEU A 91 -9.29 3.45 -3.24
N PHE A 92 -10.18 3.42 -4.24
CA PHE A 92 -11.48 2.76 -4.12
C PHE A 92 -11.33 1.25 -3.91
N GLN A 93 -10.40 0.60 -4.60
CA GLN A 93 -10.07 -0.80 -4.35
C GLN A 93 -9.53 -0.99 -2.92
N GLY A 94 -8.65 -0.09 -2.48
CA GLY A 94 -8.03 -0.14 -1.15
C GLY A 94 -9.04 -0.05 -0.01
N TYR A 95 -9.90 0.96 -0.06
CA TYR A 95 -10.87 1.22 1.02
C TYR A 95 -12.19 0.46 0.84
N GLY A 96 -12.76 0.45 -0.37
CA GLY A 96 -14.07 -0.17 -0.64
C GLY A 96 -13.99 -1.69 -0.71
N ALA A 97 -12.92 -2.21 -1.31
CA ALA A 97 -12.69 -3.62 -1.49
C ALA A 97 -11.89 -4.23 -0.30
N ARG A 98 -11.40 -3.41 0.64
CA ARG A 98 -10.53 -3.83 1.76
C ARG A 98 -9.22 -4.49 1.30
N ASP A 99 -8.76 -4.14 0.11
CA ASP A 99 -7.46 -4.56 -0.42
C ASP A 99 -6.42 -3.51 -0.05
N TYR A 100 -6.07 -3.44 1.24
CA TYR A 100 -5.29 -2.32 1.79
C TYR A 100 -3.88 -2.16 1.17
N GLU A 101 -3.38 -3.18 0.46
CA GLU A 101 -2.15 -3.08 -0.33
C GLU A 101 -2.29 -2.11 -1.51
N ALA A 102 -3.50 -1.92 -2.04
CA ALA A 102 -3.81 -0.96 -3.08
C ALA A 102 -3.77 0.51 -2.61
N ILE A 103 -3.79 0.77 -1.30
CA ILE A 103 -3.75 2.15 -0.77
C ILE A 103 -2.45 2.85 -1.15
N LEU A 104 -1.31 2.17 -1.01
CA LEU A 104 0.01 2.76 -1.30
C LEU A 104 0.13 3.23 -2.76
N PRO A 105 -0.05 2.37 -3.79
CA PRO A 105 -0.01 2.82 -5.19
C PRO A 105 -1.13 3.82 -5.49
N GLY A 106 -2.30 3.71 -4.85
CA GLY A 106 -3.38 4.67 -5.01
C GLY A 106 -3.02 6.09 -4.57
N VAL A 107 -2.45 6.24 -3.39
CA VAL A 107 -2.00 7.55 -2.87
C VAL A 107 -0.86 8.11 -3.72
N ILE A 108 0.09 7.27 -4.15
CA ILE A 108 1.22 7.72 -4.97
C ILE A 108 0.73 8.24 -6.32
N LEU A 109 -0.07 7.46 -7.05
CA LEU A 109 -0.56 7.85 -8.38
C LEU A 109 -1.52 9.05 -8.30
N ALA A 110 -2.45 9.05 -7.35
CA ALA A 110 -3.38 10.16 -7.18
C ALA A 110 -2.65 11.43 -6.71
N GLY A 111 -1.73 11.30 -5.75
CA GLY A 111 -0.94 12.42 -5.24
C GLY A 111 -0.03 13.02 -6.31
N PHE A 112 0.63 12.20 -7.14
CA PHE A 112 1.45 12.70 -8.25
C PHE A 112 0.58 13.37 -9.31
N GLY A 113 -0.54 12.75 -9.71
CA GLY A 113 -1.50 13.36 -10.62
C GLY A 113 -2.00 14.72 -10.13
N LEU A 114 -2.32 14.81 -8.83
CA LEU A 114 -2.74 16.05 -8.18
C LEU A 114 -1.61 17.07 -8.13
N HIS A 115 -0.38 16.66 -7.77
CA HIS A 115 0.78 17.54 -7.68
C HIS A 115 1.03 18.25 -9.02
N PHE A 116 1.04 17.51 -10.13
CA PHE A 116 1.27 18.13 -11.46
C PHE A 116 0.15 19.07 -11.90
N HIS A 117 -1.08 18.89 -11.42
CA HIS A 117 -2.19 19.81 -11.69
C HIS A 117 -2.14 21.08 -10.84
N ILE A 118 -1.58 20.98 -9.65
CA ILE A 118 -1.55 22.06 -8.64
C ILE A 118 -0.29 22.92 -8.79
N VAL A 119 0.86 22.31 -9.12
CA VAL A 119 2.18 22.96 -9.08
C VAL A 119 2.26 24.18 -9.99
N SER A 120 1.55 24.19 -11.12
CA SER A 120 1.51 25.32 -12.05
C SER A 120 0.49 26.39 -11.69
N ARG A 121 -0.35 26.17 -10.66
CA ARG A 121 -1.48 27.05 -10.31
C ARG A 121 -1.38 27.68 -8.93
N LEU A 122 -0.71 27.02 -8.00
CA LEU A 122 -0.59 27.43 -6.61
C LEU A 122 0.87 27.73 -6.30
N GLU A 123 1.23 29.01 -6.23
CA GLU A 123 2.59 29.47 -5.88
C GLU A 123 3.06 28.97 -4.51
N VAL A 124 2.12 28.73 -3.59
CA VAL A 124 2.42 28.19 -2.25
C VAL A 124 2.76 26.69 -2.29
N TRP A 125 2.37 25.99 -3.36
CA TRP A 125 2.61 24.55 -3.46
C TRP A 125 4.05 24.26 -3.88
N PRO A 126 4.81 23.44 -3.12
CA PRO A 126 6.24 23.31 -3.40
C PRO A 126 6.54 22.43 -4.63
N ASP A 127 7.35 22.98 -5.55
CA ASP A 127 7.87 22.27 -6.73
C ASP A 127 9.29 21.74 -6.49
N HIS A 128 9.40 20.72 -5.64
CA HIS A 128 10.69 20.11 -5.31
C HIS A 128 10.51 18.63 -4.94
N ILE A 129 11.62 17.89 -4.93
CA ILE A 129 11.63 16.44 -4.66
C ILE A 129 11.00 16.05 -3.31
N GLY A 130 11.06 16.94 -2.31
CA GLY A 130 10.47 16.69 -0.99
C GLY A 130 8.95 16.48 -1.04
N THR A 131 8.23 17.04 -2.03
CA THR A 131 6.79 16.87 -2.21
C THR A 131 6.45 15.45 -2.67
N PHE A 132 7.26 14.86 -3.55
CA PHE A 132 7.09 13.46 -3.96
C PHE A 132 7.33 12.51 -2.79
N ILE A 133 8.35 12.79 -1.97
CA ILE A 133 8.63 12.03 -0.75
C ILE A 133 7.49 12.19 0.27
N LEU A 134 6.87 13.38 0.37
CA LEU A 134 5.68 13.61 1.21
C LEU A 134 4.54 12.69 0.79
N ILE A 135 4.24 12.63 -0.50
CA ILE A 135 3.17 11.81 -1.05
C ILE A 135 3.42 10.32 -0.77
N ILE A 136 4.66 9.85 -0.93
CA ILE A 136 5.05 8.48 -0.58
C ILE A 136 4.87 8.24 0.93
N ALA A 137 5.31 9.17 1.78
CA ALA A 137 5.16 9.08 3.23
C ALA A 137 3.68 8.97 3.63
N LEU A 138 2.81 9.79 3.05
CA LEU A 138 1.36 9.72 3.24
C LEU A 138 0.79 8.37 2.80
N GLY A 139 1.26 7.82 1.68
CA GLY A 139 0.86 6.50 1.21
C GLY A 139 1.18 5.39 2.22
N PHE A 140 2.40 5.41 2.79
CA PHE A 140 2.78 4.47 3.84
C PHE A 140 1.97 4.67 5.12
N LEU A 141 1.75 5.91 5.56
CA LEU A 141 0.99 6.20 6.78
C LEU A 141 -0.48 5.78 6.65
N LEU A 142 -1.13 6.11 5.53
CA LEU A 142 -2.53 5.75 5.27
C LEU A 142 -2.71 4.23 5.15
N ARG A 143 -1.77 3.52 4.52
CA ARG A 143 -1.77 2.06 4.51
C ARG A 143 -1.56 1.49 5.91
N ALA A 144 -0.57 2.02 6.65
CA ALA A 144 -0.23 1.55 8.00
C ALA A 144 -1.39 1.70 9.00
N GLN A 145 -2.26 2.69 8.84
CA GLN A 145 -3.48 2.81 9.65
C GLN A 145 -4.43 1.62 9.50
N LYS A 146 -4.41 0.91 8.37
CA LYS A 146 -5.27 -0.24 8.09
C LYS A 146 -4.57 -1.58 8.24
N THR A 147 -3.29 -1.67 7.87
CA THR A 147 -2.52 -2.92 7.90
C THR A 147 -1.69 -3.08 9.18
N GLY A 148 -1.43 -2.00 9.92
CA GLY A 148 -0.45 -1.97 11.02
C GLY A 148 1.01 -2.06 10.56
N ALA A 149 1.25 -2.25 9.26
CA ALA A 149 2.57 -2.44 8.67
C ALA A 149 2.99 -1.21 7.87
N GLY A 150 4.24 -0.79 8.00
CA GLY A 150 4.78 0.35 7.24
C GLY A 150 4.79 1.69 7.98
N PHE A 151 4.36 1.75 9.25
CA PHE A 151 4.32 3.00 10.02
C PHE A 151 5.70 3.64 10.18
N VAL A 152 6.71 2.82 10.51
CA VAL A 152 8.10 3.29 10.67
C VAL A 152 8.64 3.85 9.36
N GLN A 153 8.37 3.18 8.23
CA GLN A 153 8.76 3.64 6.90
C GLN A 153 8.07 4.96 6.55
N GLY A 154 6.77 5.07 6.81
CA GLY A 154 6.01 6.30 6.60
C GLY A 154 6.56 7.46 7.42
N LEU A 155 6.87 7.23 8.70
CA LEU A 155 7.47 8.25 9.57
C LEU A 155 8.87 8.65 9.11
N LEU A 156 9.69 7.69 8.66
CA LEU A 156 11.03 7.94 8.13
C LEU A 156 10.95 8.83 6.89
N PHE A 157 10.12 8.47 5.91
CA PHE A 157 9.92 9.29 4.71
C PHE A 157 9.31 10.65 5.03
N LEU A 158 8.39 10.73 6.00
CA LEU A 158 7.80 12.00 6.44
C LEU A 158 8.87 12.94 7.00
N SER A 159 9.75 12.43 7.88
CA SER A 159 10.86 13.20 8.42
C SER A 159 11.79 13.72 7.32
N ILE A 160 12.17 12.87 6.37
CA ILE A 160 13.00 13.29 5.22
C ILE A 160 12.30 14.34 4.38
N SER A 161 11.01 14.15 4.09
CA SER A 161 10.21 15.11 3.33
C SER A 161 10.17 16.48 4.01
N ILE A 162 9.90 16.53 5.31
CA ILE A 162 9.89 17.78 6.08
C ILE A 162 11.28 18.44 6.02
N LEU A 163 12.36 17.68 6.22
CA LEU A 163 13.70 18.24 6.13
C LEU A 163 13.96 18.88 4.75
N LEU A 164 13.55 18.22 3.67
CA LEU A 164 13.69 18.73 2.31
C LEU A 164 12.81 19.95 2.04
N LEU A 165 11.53 19.94 2.46
CA LEU A 165 10.56 21.02 2.23
C LEU A 165 10.98 22.33 2.89
N PHE A 166 11.62 22.23 4.05
CA PHE A 166 11.93 23.38 4.89
C PHE A 166 13.42 23.74 4.88
N ASN A 167 14.27 23.05 4.11
CA ASN A 167 15.71 23.30 4.07
C ASN A 167 16.02 24.74 3.61
N ASP A 168 15.46 25.18 2.48
CA ASP A 168 15.70 26.52 1.94
C ASP A 168 15.21 27.62 2.91
N LYS A 169 14.07 27.40 3.56
CA LYS A 169 13.53 28.35 4.55
C LYS A 169 14.39 28.39 5.80
N ALA A 170 14.90 27.23 6.25
CA ALA A 170 15.80 27.15 7.40
C ALA A 170 17.12 27.88 7.15
N GLU A 171 17.71 27.73 5.95
CA GLU A 171 18.94 28.45 5.59
C GLU A 171 18.74 29.96 5.52
N ASN A 172 17.61 30.43 4.97
CA ASN A 172 17.31 31.86 4.91
C ASN A 172 17.09 32.51 6.28
N ILE A 173 16.48 31.79 7.24
CA ILE A 173 16.21 32.32 8.58
C ILE A 173 17.46 32.22 9.48
N LEU A 174 18.19 31.10 9.39
CA LEU A 174 19.28 30.79 10.33
C LEU A 174 20.66 31.16 9.79
N GLY A 175 20.83 31.32 8.48
CA GLY A 175 22.08 31.72 7.83
C GLY A 175 22.67 33.04 8.35
N PRO A 176 21.85 34.09 8.60
CA PRO A 176 22.34 35.35 9.16
C PRO A 176 22.82 35.27 10.62
N LEU A 177 22.48 34.20 11.37
CA LEU A 177 22.80 34.06 12.80
C LEU A 177 24.27 33.68 13.06
N GLY A 178 25.05 33.44 12.00
CA GLY A 178 26.51 33.32 12.07
C GLY A 178 27.07 32.12 11.30
N PRO A 179 28.35 32.20 10.87
CA PRO A 179 28.98 31.20 9.99
C PRO A 179 29.07 29.77 10.56
N GLY A 180 28.96 29.62 11.89
CA GLY A 180 28.90 28.31 12.55
C GLY A 180 27.59 27.54 12.29
N LEU A 181 26.44 28.23 12.30
CA LEU A 181 25.14 27.60 12.08
C LEU A 181 24.91 27.24 10.60
N SER A 182 25.34 28.10 9.68
CA SER A 182 25.22 27.85 8.24
C SER A 182 26.02 26.62 7.79
N SER A 183 27.17 26.37 8.43
CA SER A 183 28.00 25.20 8.15
C SER A 183 27.30 23.91 8.57
N ILE A 184 26.71 23.87 9.78
CA ILE A 184 25.96 22.71 10.29
C ILE A 184 24.74 22.39 9.43
N LEU A 185 24.00 23.41 8.99
CA LEU A 185 22.84 23.21 8.12
C LEU A 185 23.27 22.55 6.81
N ARG A 186 24.42 22.90 6.22
CA ARG A 186 24.89 22.32 4.97
C ARG A 186 25.27 20.83 5.05
N PHE A 187 25.56 20.30 6.25
CA PHE A 187 25.98 18.92 6.47
C PHE A 187 24.84 17.97 6.89
N TRP A 188 23.58 18.42 6.89
CA TRP A 188 22.43 17.56 7.19
C TRP A 188 22.32 16.27 6.33
N PRO A 189 22.70 16.25 5.03
CA PRO A 189 22.67 15.02 4.24
C PRO A 189 23.71 14.00 4.74
N ALA A 190 24.88 14.46 5.18
CA ALA A 190 25.91 13.60 5.76
C ALA A 190 25.44 12.99 7.09
N ALA A 191 24.73 13.75 7.92
CA ALA A 191 24.12 13.23 9.14
C ALA A 191 23.09 12.12 8.83
N LEU A 192 22.24 12.31 7.81
CA LEU A 192 21.32 11.26 7.36
C LEU A 192 22.03 9.99 6.87
N VAL A 193 23.13 10.13 6.12
CA VAL A 193 23.94 8.99 5.67
C VAL A 193 24.51 8.23 6.87
N LEU A 194 25.07 8.94 7.85
CA LEU A 194 25.63 8.33 9.06
C LEU A 194 24.55 7.61 9.89
N VAL A 195 23.38 8.23 10.09
CA VAL A 195 22.25 7.61 10.79
C VAL A 195 21.75 6.38 10.03
N GLY A 196 21.61 6.47 8.71
CA GLY A 196 21.21 5.35 7.87
C GLY A 196 22.19 4.18 7.97
N LEU A 197 23.50 4.47 7.91
CA LEU A 197 24.55 3.46 8.04
C LEU A 197 24.55 2.82 9.44
N TYR A 198 24.43 3.64 10.48
CA TYR A 198 24.33 3.16 11.86
C TYR A 198 23.16 2.20 12.04
N LEU A 199 21.95 2.58 11.60
CA LEU A 199 20.76 1.73 11.68
C LEU A 199 20.92 0.40 10.93
N LEU A 200 21.60 0.42 9.78
CA LEU A 200 21.85 -0.79 8.98
C LEU A 200 22.81 -1.76 9.69
N LEU A 201 23.81 -1.23 10.39
CA LEU A 201 24.79 -2.01 11.12
C LEU A 201 24.27 -2.52 12.48
N SER A 202 23.39 -1.76 13.15
CA SER A 202 22.81 -2.13 14.45
C SER A 202 21.85 -3.33 14.41
N LYS A 203 21.32 -3.70 13.24
CA LYS A 203 20.39 -4.84 13.08
C LYS A 203 21.06 -6.20 12.93
N LYS A 204 22.39 -6.28 12.92
CA LYS A 204 23.14 -7.55 12.80
C LYS A 204 23.56 -8.20 14.13
N LYS A 205 22.97 -7.80 15.26
CA LYS A 205 23.16 -8.45 16.57
C LYS A 205 21.84 -8.92 17.15
#